data_AF-A0A847CS28-F1
#
_entry.id   AF-A0A847CS28-F1
#
_cell.length_a   1.000
_cell.length_b   1.000
_cell.length_c   1.000
_cell.angle_alpha   90.00
_cell.angle_beta   90.00
_cell.angle_gamma   90.00
#
_symmetry.space_group_name_H-M   'P 1'
#
loop_
_entity.id
_entity.type
_entity.pdbx_description
1 polymer ?
#
loop_
_entity_poly.entity_id
_entity_poly.type
_entity_poly.pdbx_seq_one_letter_code
_entity_poly.pdbx_strand_id
1 'polypeptide(L)'
;MSLVTNTQNRVPEKPVLEGLEAAWSARWEEQGTYLFDRSKTREQIYSIDTPPPTVSGSLHVGHVFSYTHTDLMARYKRMRGLEVFYPMGGDDNGLPTERRVQNYYGVRCDPTLPYDPDFTPPLEG
;
A
#
# COMPACT_ATOMS: atom_id res chain seq x y z
N MET A 1 53.17 7.83 -12.24
CA MET A 1 52.42 6.62 -11.84
C MET A 1 50.94 6.91 -11.96
N SER A 2 50.29 6.37 -12.99
CA SER A 2 48.89 6.60 -13.32
C SER A 2 48.01 5.65 -12.51
N LEU A 3 47.09 6.17 -11.71
CA LEU A 3 45.99 5.40 -11.12
C LEU A 3 44.79 5.57 -12.05
N VAL A 4 44.58 4.55 -12.89
CA VAL A 4 43.37 4.41 -13.69
C VAL A 4 42.25 4.03 -12.73
N THR A 5 41.37 4.96 -12.40
CA THR A 5 40.10 4.68 -11.73
C THR A 5 39.23 3.86 -12.66
N ASN A 6 39.24 2.54 -12.46
CA ASN A 6 38.41 1.61 -13.20
C ASN A 6 36.94 1.74 -12.74
N THR A 7 36.22 2.72 -13.29
CA THR A 7 34.75 2.73 -13.24
C THR A 7 34.23 1.65 -14.18
N GLN A 8 34.26 0.40 -13.71
CA GLN A 8 33.54 -0.68 -14.36
C GLN A 8 32.06 -0.30 -14.41
N ASN A 9 31.53 -0.29 -15.63
CA ASN A 9 30.14 -0.02 -15.91
C ASN A 9 29.29 -1.08 -15.19
N ARG A 10 28.62 -0.69 -14.10
CA ARG A 10 27.85 -1.59 -13.21
C ARG A 10 26.54 -2.08 -13.83
N VAL A 11 26.25 -1.71 -15.07
CA VAL A 11 25.02 -2.08 -15.75
C VAL A 11 25.21 -3.46 -16.40
N PRO A 12 24.43 -4.48 -15.99
CA PRO A 12 24.55 -5.81 -16.58
C PRO A 12 24.08 -5.80 -18.04
N GLU A 13 24.67 -6.65 -18.87
CA GLU A 13 24.28 -6.81 -20.28
C GLU A 13 22.81 -7.29 -20.42
N LYS A 14 22.30 -8.02 -19.42
CA LYS A 14 20.89 -8.41 -19.30
C LYS A 14 20.35 -7.99 -17.93
N PRO A 15 19.31 -7.15 -17.87
CA PRO A 15 18.70 -6.80 -16.60
C PRO A 15 17.95 -8.01 -16.03
N VAL A 16 18.17 -8.26 -14.74
CA VAL A 16 17.41 -9.22 -13.93
C VAL A 16 16.54 -8.42 -12.96
N LEU A 17 15.31 -8.86 -12.73
CA LEU A 17 14.38 -8.18 -11.83
C LEU A 17 14.39 -8.78 -10.42
N GLU A 18 14.92 -9.99 -10.26
CA GLU A 18 14.96 -10.66 -8.95
C GLU A 18 15.66 -9.79 -7.90
N GLY A 19 14.96 -9.56 -6.78
CA GLY A 19 15.49 -8.82 -5.63
C GLY A 19 15.53 -7.30 -5.79
N LEU A 20 15.27 -6.73 -6.98
CA LEU A 20 15.27 -5.27 -7.16
C LEU A 20 14.19 -4.59 -6.34
N GLU A 21 12.97 -5.14 -6.33
CA GLU A 21 11.85 -4.56 -5.58
C GLU A 21 12.14 -4.54 -4.07
N ALA A 22 12.69 -5.63 -3.53
CA ALA A 22 13.08 -5.72 -2.12
C ALA A 22 14.19 -4.72 -1.78
N ALA A 23 15.22 -4.63 -2.63
CA ALA A 23 16.33 -3.69 -2.44
C ALA A 23 15.87 -2.22 -2.44
N TRP A 24 14.99 -1.84 -3.38
CA TRP A 24 14.46 -0.47 -3.44
C TRP A 24 13.46 -0.16 -2.34
N SER A 25 12.60 -1.11 -1.97
CA SER A 25 11.65 -0.93 -0.86
C SER A 25 12.39 -0.66 0.45
N ALA A 26 13.40 -1.48 0.77
CA ALA A 26 14.23 -1.27 1.97
C ALA A 26 14.96 0.07 1.95
N ARG A 27 15.53 0.45 0.80
CA ARG A 27 16.22 1.74 0.65
C ARG A 27 15.27 2.93 0.82
N TRP A 28 14.06 2.86 0.25
CA TRP A 28 13.09 3.95 0.39
C TRP A 28 12.61 4.12 1.82
N GLU A 29 12.44 3.00 2.54
CA GLU A 29 12.09 2.99 3.97
C GLU A 29 13.21 3.59 4.83
N GLU A 30 14.46 3.14 4.66
CA GLU A 30 15.63 3.69 5.38
C GLU A 30 15.77 5.20 5.16
N GLN A 31 15.53 5.67 3.94
CA GLN A 31 15.63 7.09 3.58
C GLN A 31 14.41 7.91 3.99
N GLY A 32 13.32 7.27 4.45
CA GLY A 32 12.04 7.94 4.69
C GLY A 32 11.49 8.63 3.44
N THR A 33 11.76 8.08 2.24
CA THR A 33 11.49 8.71 0.92
C THR A 33 10.03 9.16 0.76
N TYR A 34 9.11 8.47 1.43
CA TYR A 34 7.67 8.69 1.35
C TYR A 34 7.04 9.15 2.67
N LEU A 35 7.85 9.46 3.69
CA LEU A 35 7.33 10.06 4.93
C LEU A 35 6.75 11.45 4.64
N PHE A 36 5.62 11.74 5.29
CA PHE A 36 4.93 13.02 5.13
C PHE A 36 5.36 14.02 6.20
N ASP A 37 5.84 15.19 5.77
CA ASP A 37 6.17 16.31 6.65
C ASP A 37 4.94 17.20 6.93
N ARG A 38 4.38 17.08 8.13
CA ARG A 38 3.22 17.85 8.58
C ARG A 38 3.50 19.34 8.79
N SER A 39 4.76 19.78 8.78
CA SER A 39 5.12 21.19 8.99
C SER A 39 4.93 22.07 7.74
N LYS A 40 4.70 21.45 6.57
CA LYS A 40 4.51 22.17 5.29
C LYS A 40 3.22 22.97 5.26
N THR A 41 3.24 24.10 4.55
CA THR A 41 2.04 24.91 4.34
C THR A 41 1.12 24.26 3.31
N ARG A 42 -0.13 24.72 3.24
CA ARG A 42 -1.14 24.17 2.32
C ARG A 42 -0.70 24.26 0.85
N GLU A 43 -0.02 25.32 0.48
CA GLU A 43 0.45 25.58 -0.90
C GLU A 43 1.57 24.64 -1.33
N GLN A 44 2.28 24.06 -0.36
CA GLN A 44 3.35 23.10 -0.57
C GLN A 44 2.82 21.66 -0.64
N ILE A 45 1.59 21.41 -0.20
CA ILE A 45 1.02 20.06 -0.07
C ILE A 45 0.20 19.68 -1.29
N TYR A 46 0.48 18.49 -1.83
CA TYR A 46 -0.38 17.80 -2.78
C TYR A 46 -1.04 16.60 -2.10
N SER A 47 -2.34 16.72 -1.82
CA SER A 47 -3.13 15.66 -1.18
C SER A 47 -3.79 14.78 -2.23
N ILE A 48 -3.64 13.48 -2.05
CA ILE A 48 -4.32 12.46 -2.85
C ILE A 48 -5.38 11.82 -1.97
N ASP A 49 -6.62 11.87 -2.43
CA ASP A 49 -7.71 11.09 -1.84
C ASP A 49 -7.69 9.68 -2.43
N THR A 50 -7.35 8.71 -1.60
CA THR A 50 -7.28 7.30 -2.01
C THR A 50 -8.59 6.63 -1.69
N PRO A 51 -9.38 6.17 -2.68
CA PRO A 51 -10.55 5.35 -2.38
C PRO A 51 -10.05 4.08 -1.66
N PRO A 52 -10.46 3.86 -0.41
CA PRO A 52 -9.96 2.73 0.36
C PRO A 52 -10.46 1.43 -0.29
N PRO A 53 -9.59 0.42 -0.47
CA PRO A 53 -10.03 -0.91 -0.86
C PRO A 53 -10.91 -1.48 0.25
N THR A 54 -12.02 -2.14 -0.13
CA THR A 54 -12.86 -2.85 0.83
C THR A 54 -12.16 -4.12 1.31
N VAL A 55 -12.21 -4.40 2.60
CA VAL A 55 -11.56 -5.58 3.23
C VAL A 55 -12.34 -6.88 3.02
N SER A 56 -13.02 -6.99 1.88
CA SER A 56 -13.94 -8.09 1.55
C SER A 56 -13.32 -9.16 0.63
N GLY A 57 -12.09 -8.96 0.15
CA GLY A 57 -11.49 -9.74 -0.93
C GLY A 57 -9.96 -9.70 -1.00
N SER A 58 -9.43 -10.33 -2.03
CA SER A 58 -8.04 -10.17 -2.45
C SER A 58 -7.94 -9.06 -3.50
N LEU A 59 -6.79 -8.38 -3.56
CA LEU A 59 -6.51 -7.43 -4.62
C LEU A 59 -6.42 -8.15 -5.97
N HIS A 60 -6.78 -7.44 -7.04
CA HIS A 60 -6.83 -7.97 -8.41
C HIS A 60 -6.27 -6.93 -9.39
N VAL A 61 -6.09 -7.29 -10.66
CA VAL A 61 -5.45 -6.42 -11.67
C VAL A 61 -6.08 -5.02 -11.80
N GLY A 62 -7.39 -4.90 -11.61
CA GLY A 62 -8.04 -3.58 -11.52
C GLY A 62 -7.50 -2.67 -10.41
N HIS A 63 -7.13 -3.21 -9.24
CA HIS A 63 -6.47 -2.44 -8.18
C HIS A 63 -5.07 -1.99 -8.62
N VAL A 64 -4.30 -2.88 -9.26
CA VAL A 64 -2.98 -2.56 -9.82
C VAL A 64 -3.11 -1.40 -10.80
N PHE A 65 -4.07 -1.47 -11.71
CA PHE A 65 -4.34 -0.41 -12.68
C PHE A 65 -4.64 0.92 -11.99
N SER A 66 -5.60 0.96 -11.06
CA SER A 66 -6.00 2.20 -10.38
C SER A 66 -4.88 2.81 -9.54
N TYR A 67 -4.19 2.01 -8.71
CA TYR A 67 -3.13 2.53 -7.84
C TYR A 67 -1.89 2.97 -8.60
N THR A 68 -1.57 2.32 -9.73
CA THR A 68 -0.43 2.73 -10.56
C THR A 68 -0.62 4.15 -11.12
N HIS A 69 -1.83 4.51 -11.58
CA HIS A 69 -2.09 5.86 -12.09
C HIS A 69 -1.86 6.93 -11.01
N THR A 70 -2.38 6.67 -9.82
CA THR A 70 -2.26 7.60 -8.69
C THR A 70 -0.82 7.71 -8.20
N ASP A 71 -0.08 6.59 -8.12
CA ASP A 71 1.34 6.57 -7.73
C ASP A 71 2.22 7.34 -8.73
N LEU A 72 1.95 7.24 -10.04
CA LEU A 72 2.65 8.04 -11.05
C LEU A 72 2.49 9.54 -10.79
N MET A 73 1.27 9.99 -10.47
CA MET A 73 1.00 11.38 -10.12
C MET A 73 1.68 11.78 -8.81
N ALA A 74 1.65 10.93 -7.79
CA ALA A 74 2.33 11.15 -6.52
C ALA A 74 3.84 11.36 -6.73
N ARG A 75 4.50 10.46 -7.48
CA ARG A 75 5.93 10.56 -7.79
C ARG A 75 6.24 11.83 -8.58
N TYR A 76 5.46 12.13 -9.61
CA TYR A 76 5.63 13.35 -10.41
C TYR A 76 5.54 14.61 -9.54
N LYS A 77 4.53 14.71 -8.67
CA LYS A 77 4.34 15.87 -7.80
C LYS A 77 5.47 16.02 -6.77
N ARG A 78 5.95 14.91 -6.20
CA ARG A 78 7.14 14.90 -5.32
C ARG A 78 8.39 15.39 -6.06
N MET A 79 8.62 14.91 -7.29
CA MET A 79 9.74 15.37 -8.13
C MET A 79 9.63 16.86 -8.53
N ARG A 80 8.42 17.43 -8.50
CA ARG A 80 8.18 18.87 -8.69
C ARG A 80 8.35 19.70 -7.40
N GLY A 81 8.76 19.09 -6.29
CA GLY A 81 9.03 19.76 -5.03
C GLY A 81 7.82 19.92 -4.11
N LEU A 82 6.69 19.28 -4.40
CA LEU A 82 5.52 19.27 -3.52
C LEU A 82 5.64 18.17 -2.47
N GLU A 83 5.13 18.46 -1.28
CA GLU A 83 4.96 17.51 -0.20
C GLU A 83 3.71 16.68 -0.45
N VAL A 84 3.87 15.39 -0.73
CA VAL A 84 2.75 14.54 -1.13
C VAL A 84 2.16 13.83 0.07
N PHE A 85 0.90 14.11 0.36
CA PHE A 85 0.09 13.36 1.31
C PHE A 85 -0.71 12.29 0.55
N TYR A 86 -0.30 11.03 0.66
CA TYR A 86 -0.92 9.90 -0.02
C TYR A 86 -1.15 8.75 0.97
N PRO A 87 -2.14 8.87 1.88
CA PRO A 87 -2.43 7.83 2.86
C PRO A 87 -3.13 6.63 2.19
N MET A 88 -2.81 5.44 2.70
CA MET A 88 -3.55 4.22 2.42
C MET A 88 -4.45 3.90 3.63
N GLY A 89 -5.67 3.47 3.36
CA GLY A 89 -6.62 2.98 4.36
C GLY A 89 -7.31 1.72 3.86
N GLY A 90 -8.24 1.18 4.64
CA GLY A 90 -9.15 0.11 4.20
C GLY A 90 -10.57 0.47 4.60
N ASP A 91 -11.56 0.05 3.81
CA ASP A 91 -12.96 0.18 4.16
C ASP A 91 -13.46 -1.15 4.74
N ASP A 92 -13.76 -1.13 6.03
CA ASP A 92 -14.23 -2.26 6.82
C ASP A 92 -15.75 -2.37 6.88
N ASN A 93 -16.47 -1.45 6.22
CA ASN A 93 -17.91 -1.38 6.33
C ASN A 93 -18.64 -2.23 5.28
N GLY A 94 -19.93 -2.41 5.54
CA GLY A 94 -20.90 -2.87 4.55
C GLY A 94 -21.08 -4.38 4.45
N LEU A 95 -22.17 -4.74 3.76
CA LEU A 95 -22.58 -6.12 3.54
C LEU A 95 -21.50 -7.04 2.94
N PRO A 96 -20.60 -6.57 2.04
CA PRO A 96 -19.52 -7.44 1.54
C PRO A 96 -18.59 -7.94 2.65
N THR A 97 -18.23 -7.08 3.60
CA THR A 97 -17.36 -7.43 4.73
C THR A 97 -18.07 -8.38 5.68
N GLU A 98 -19.32 -8.09 6.05
CA GLU A 98 -20.14 -8.98 6.88
C GLU A 98 -20.30 -10.36 6.24
N ARG A 99 -20.60 -10.41 4.94
CA ARG A 99 -20.74 -11.68 4.21
C ARG A 99 -19.42 -12.45 4.15
N ARG A 100 -18.28 -11.77 4.00
CA ARG A 100 -16.97 -12.43 4.07
C ARG A 100 -16.78 -13.10 5.42
N VAL A 101 -16.99 -12.38 6.52
CA VAL A 101 -16.89 -12.91 7.89
C VAL A 101 -17.80 -14.12 8.07
N GLN A 102 -19.07 -14.00 7.67
CA GLN A 102 -20.03 -15.09 7.75
C GLN A 102 -19.60 -16.35 6.99
N ASN A 103 -19.09 -16.18 5.77
CA ASN A 103 -18.67 -17.32 4.95
C ASN A 103 -17.34 -17.92 5.41
N TYR A 104 -16.41 -17.08 5.88
CA TYR A 104 -15.07 -17.50 6.29
C TYR A 104 -15.09 -18.23 7.64
N TYR A 105 -15.83 -17.71 8.61
CA TYR A 105 -15.94 -18.29 9.95
C TYR A 105 -17.16 -19.22 10.12
N GLY A 106 -18.02 -19.34 9.11
CA GLY A 106 -19.23 -20.17 9.18
C GLY A 106 -20.30 -19.62 10.12
N VAL A 107 -20.34 -18.30 10.34
CA VAL A 107 -21.26 -17.63 11.27
C VAL A 107 -22.43 -16.96 10.54
N ARG A 108 -23.54 -16.72 11.23
CA ARG A 108 -24.67 -15.90 10.74
C ARG A 108 -25.05 -14.89 11.81
N CYS A 109 -25.43 -13.68 11.38
CA CYS A 109 -25.89 -12.65 12.30
C CYS A 109 -27.34 -12.96 12.71
N ASP A 110 -27.56 -13.17 14.02
CA ASP A 110 -28.87 -13.19 14.65
C ASP A 110 -28.92 -12.08 15.72
N PRO A 111 -29.58 -10.94 15.45
CA PRO A 111 -29.61 -9.81 16.36
C PRO A 111 -30.48 -10.05 17.61
N THR A 112 -31.18 -11.19 17.71
CA THR A 112 -31.98 -11.54 18.89
C THR A 112 -31.16 -12.17 20.01
N LEU A 113 -29.96 -12.67 19.70
CA LEU A 113 -29.06 -13.29 20.67
C LEU A 113 -28.30 -12.22 21.46
N PRO A 114 -28.08 -12.42 22.78
CA PRO A 114 -27.18 -11.57 23.55
C PRO A 114 -25.74 -11.76 23.09
N TYR A 115 -24.89 -10.75 23.34
CA TYR A 115 -23.45 -10.87 23.14
C TYR A 115 -22.88 -11.98 24.03
N ASP A 116 -22.07 -12.86 23.43
CA ASP A 116 -21.37 -13.95 24.10
C ASP A 116 -19.85 -13.73 23.98
N PRO A 117 -19.15 -13.40 25.10
CA PRO A 117 -17.71 -13.20 25.09
C PRO A 117 -16.90 -14.48 24.87
N ASP A 118 -17.51 -15.65 25.11
CA ASP A 118 -16.87 -16.97 24.98
C ASP A 118 -17.21 -17.64 23.63
N PHE A 119 -17.89 -16.91 22.73
CA PHE A 119 -18.28 -17.42 21.42
C PHE A 119 -17.05 -17.82 20.60
N THR A 120 -17.04 -19.08 20.16
CA THR A 120 -16.03 -19.61 19.25
C THR A 120 -16.67 -19.90 17.89
N PRO A 121 -16.16 -19.33 16.79
CA PRO A 121 -16.72 -19.59 15.47
C PRO A 121 -16.58 -21.06 15.04
N PRO A 122 -17.53 -21.59 14.24
CA PRO A 122 -17.50 -22.98 13.77
C PRO A 122 -16.29 -23.34 12.89
N LEU A 123 -15.74 -22.38 12.15
CA LEU A 123 -14.58 -22.56 11.28
C LEU A 123 -13.41 -21.70 11.78
N GLU A 124 -12.21 -22.27 11.74
CA GLU A 124 -10.98 -21.48 11.80
C GLU A 124 -10.62 -21.03 10.38
N GLY A 125 -10.30 -19.74 10.27
CA GLY A 125 -9.94 -19.08 9.04
C GLY A 125 -8.59 -19.49 8.46
#